data_AF-A0A538DU39-F1
#
_entry.id   AF-A0A538DU39-F1
#
_cell.length_a   1.000
_cell.length_b   1.000
_cell.length_c   1.000
_cell.angle_alpha   90.00
_cell.angle_beta   90.00
_cell.angle_gamma   90.00
#
_symmetry.space_group_name_H-M   'P 1'
#
loop_
_entity.id
_entity.type
_entity.pdbx_description
1 polymer ?
#
loop_
_entity_poly.entity_id
_entity_poly.type
_entity_poly.pdbx_seq_one_letter_code
_entity_poly.pdbx_strand_id
1 'polypeptide(L)' 'MVTAGVIFHEAVFDRDEAHTEPPEMMARAAVLLASEPLDRVTGRVCYSQQILQEFGWIAGGRGTGIDSIGSGYSQM' A
#
# COMPACT_ATOMS: atom_id res chain seq x y z
N MET A 1 -11.06 -1.01 1.86
CA MET A 1 -10.36 0.01 1.07
C MET A 1 -9.82 -0.65 -0.19
N VAL A 2 -9.93 0.00 -1.34
CA VAL A 2 -9.45 -0.50 -2.63
C VAL A 2 -8.12 0.17 -2.94
N THR A 3 -7.04 -0.60 -3.16
CA THR A 3 -5.72 -0.06 -3.52
C THR A 3 -5.63 0.24 -5.01
N ALA A 4 -4.71 1.13 -5.40
CA ALA A 4 -4.59 1.56 -6.80
C ALA A 4 -4.32 0.40 -7.79
N GLY A 5 -3.65 -0.67 -7.35
CA GLY A 5 -3.43 -1.86 -8.17
C GLY A 5 -4.71 -2.61 -8.54
N VAL A 6 -5.70 -2.63 -7.65
CA VAL A 6 -7.02 -3.25 -7.91
C VAL A 6 -7.80 -2.45 -8.96
N ILE A 7 -7.64 -1.13 -8.98
CA ILE A 7 -8.23 -0.25 -9.99
C ILE A 7 -7.54 -0.43 -11.34
N PHE A 8 -6.19 -0.46 -11.33
CA PHE A 8 -5.39 -0.62 -12.54
C PHE A 8 -5.70 -1.94 -13.26
N HIS A 9 -5.91 -3.01 -12.50
CA HIS A 9 -6.30 -4.31 -13.04
C HIS A 9 -7.82 -4.46 -13.28
N GLU A 10 -8.58 -3.37 -13.23
CA GLU A 10 -10.03 -3.32 -13.49
C GLU A 10 -10.85 -4.34 -12.68
N ALA A 11 -10.33 -4.75 -11.52
CA ALA A 11 -10.95 -5.79 -10.69
C ALA A 11 -12.12 -5.26 -9.84
N VAL A 12 -12.37 -3.95 -9.84
CA VAL A 12 -13.51 -3.28 -9.21
C VAL A 12 -14.08 -2.24 -10.17
N PHE A 13 -15.38 -2.35 -10.45
CA PHE A 13 -16.10 -1.49 -11.41
C PHE A 13 -16.77 -0.27 -10.79
N ASP A 14 -17.05 -0.30 -9.48
CA ASP A 14 -17.67 0.81 -8.77
C ASP A 14 -16.62 1.57 -7.95
N ARG A 15 -16.39 2.83 -8.33
CA ARG A 15 -15.33 3.68 -7.77
C ARG A 15 -15.92 4.63 -6.76
N ASP A 16 -16.02 4.17 -5.51
CA ASP A 16 -16.28 5.06 -4.39
C ASP A 16 -14.98 5.76 -4.00
N GLU A 17 -14.87 7.06 -4.31
CA GLU A 17 -13.72 7.90 -3.97
C GLU A 17 -13.39 7.89 -2.47
N ALA A 18 -14.39 7.73 -1.59
CA ALA A 18 -14.18 7.67 -0.16
C ALA A 18 -13.52 6.37 0.30
N HIS A 19 -13.55 5.31 -0.51
CA HIS A 19 -13.00 3.98 -0.20
C HIS A 19 -11.85 3.57 -1.13
N THR A 20 -11.49 4.44 -2.07
CA THR A 20 -10.46 4.24 -3.07
C THR A 20 -9.18 4.93 -2.66
N GLU A 21 -8.06 4.23 -2.76
CA GLU A 21 -6.76 4.80 -2.51
C GLU A 21 -6.33 5.73 -3.66
N PRO A 22 -5.84 6.96 -3.35
CA PRO A 22 -5.28 7.84 -4.37
C PRO A 22 -4.08 7.19 -5.09
N PRO A 23 -3.98 7.27 -6.43
CA PRO A 23 -2.86 6.70 -7.20
C PRO A 23 -1.47 7.15 -6.70
N GLU A 24 -1.39 8.34 -6.12
CA GLU A 24 -0.17 8.90 -5.55
C GLU A 24 0.40 8.05 -4.41
N MET A 25 -0.44 7.33 -3.66
CA MET A 25 0.02 6.43 -2.59
C MET A 25 0.83 5.27 -3.16
N MET A 26 0.38 4.67 -4.27
CA MET A 26 1.13 3.62 -4.94
C MET A 26 2.44 4.16 -5.52
N ALA A 27 2.43 5.35 -6.13
CA ALA A 27 3.63 5.98 -6.65
C ALA A 27 4.68 6.24 -5.57
N ARG A 28 4.26 6.76 -4.40
CA ARG A 28 5.15 6.98 -3.25
C ARG A 28 5.70 5.67 -2.69
N ALA A 29 4.87 4.64 -2.58
CA ALA A 29 5.31 3.32 -2.12
C ALA A 29 6.35 2.71 -3.07
N ALA A 30 6.16 2.85 -4.38
CA ALA A 30 7.13 2.39 -5.38
C ALA A 30 8.47 3.14 -5.27
N VAL A 31 8.43 4.46 -5.05
CA VAL A 31 9.65 5.25 -4.81
C VAL A 31 10.37 4.79 -3.55
N LEU A 32 9.65 4.61 -2.44
CA LEU A 32 10.22 4.14 -1.18
C LEU A 32 10.92 2.78 -1.36
N LEU A 33 10.26 1.82 -2.01
CA LEU A 33 10.83 0.51 -2.30
C LEU A 33 12.09 0.59 -3.17
N ALA A 34 12.15 1.56 -4.09
CA ALA A 34 13.31 1.77 -4.95
C ALA A 34 14.45 2.57 -4.27
N SER A 35 14.16 3.37 -3.25
CA SER A 35 15.13 4.27 -2.61
C SER A 35 15.73 3.77 -1.30
N GLU A 36 15.02 2.89 -0.58
CA GLU A 36 15.47 2.40 0.72
C GLU A 36 16.57 1.33 0.59
N PRO A 37 17.48 1.22 1.59
CA PRO A 37 18.47 0.16 1.64
C PRO A 37 17.84 -1.22 1.46
N LEU A 38 18.51 -2.07 0.67
CA LEU A 38 18.00 -3.38 0.26
C LEU A 38 17.57 -4.23 1.47
N ASP A 39 18.33 -4.20 2.56
CA ASP A 39 18.05 -4.90 3.82
C ASP A 39 16.74 -4.47 4.50
N ARG A 40 16.22 -3.28 4.20
CA ARG A 40 14.97 -2.75 4.77
C ARG A 40 13.73 -3.07 3.93
N VAL A 41 13.90 -3.46 2.66
CA VAL A 41 12.78 -3.64 1.71
C VAL A 41 12.78 -4.97 0.96
N THR A 42 13.84 -5.78 1.09
CA THR A 42 13.93 -7.09 0.41
C THR A 42 12.82 -8.02 0.83
N GLY A 43 12.19 -8.66 -0.17
CA GLY A 43 11.17 -9.69 0.04
C GLY A 43 9.79 -9.14 0.43
N ARG A 44 9.66 -7.82 0.63
CA ARG A 44 8.39 -7.24 1.10
C ARG A 44 7.33 -7.27 0.02
N VAL A 45 6.20 -7.90 0.36
CA VAL A 45 4.92 -7.76 -0.35
C VAL A 45 4.01 -6.93 0.55
N CYS A 46 3.73 -5.69 0.20
CA CYS A 46 3.07 -4.77 1.14
C CYS A 46 1.93 -3.98 0.51
N TYR A 47 1.04 -3.48 1.36
CA TYR A 47 0.06 -2.47 1.00
C TYR A 47 0.71 -1.08 1.07
N SER A 48 0.41 -0.22 0.09
CA SER A 48 1.01 1.11 -0.09
C SER A 48 0.87 2.01 1.14
N GLN A 49 -0.31 2.11 1.75
CA GLN A 49 -0.48 2.90 2.97
C GLN A 49 0.23 2.31 4.18
N GLN A 50 0.30 0.98 4.29
CA GLN A 50 1.00 0.32 5.40
C GLN A 50 2.49 0.70 5.39
N ILE A 51 3.17 0.46 4.26
CA ILE A 51 4.61 0.73 4.14
C ILE A 51 4.95 2.22 4.27
N LEU A 52 4.10 3.10 3.74
CA LEU A 52 4.29 4.54 3.86
C LEU A 52 4.11 5.01 5.31
N GLN A 53 3.20 4.41 6.07
CA GLN A 53 3.01 4.73 7.49
C GLN A 53 4.18 4.21 8.34
N GLU A 54 4.64 2.98 8.10
CA GLU A 54 5.80 2.38 8.79
C GLU A 54 7.07 3.22 8.63
N PHE A 55 7.27 3.83 7.46
CA PHE A 55 8.43 4.68 7.16
C PHE A 55 8.19 6.16 7.49
N GLY A 56 7.00 6.51 8.02
CA GLY A 56 6.66 7.87 8.45
C GLY A 56 6.39 8.86 7.31
N TRP A 57 6.15 8.38 6.09
CA TRP A 57 5.79 9.22 4.94
C TRP A 57 4.34 9.71 5.00
N ILE A 58 3.48 9.01 5.75
CA ILE A 58 2.11 9.44 6.07
C ILE A 58 1.85 9.26 7.56
N ALA A 59 1.01 10.13 8.14
CA ALA A 59 0.67 10.09 9.56
C ALA A 59 -0.42 9.05 9.90
N GLY A 60 -1.27 8.71 8.94
CA GLY A 60 -2.33 7.73 9.12
C GLY A 60 -2.70 7.09 7.79
N GLY A 61 -2.83 5.76 7.79
CA GLY A 61 -3.40 5.00 6.70
C GLY A 61 -4.61 4.19 7.16
N ARG A 62 -5.24 3.48 6.23
CA ARG A 62 -6.44 2.66 6.49
C ARG A 62 -6.40 1.40 5.64
N GLY A 63 -7.15 0.39 6.05
CA GLY A 63 -7.34 -0.86 5.34
C GLY A 63 -6.36 -1.96 5.74
N THR A 64 -6.20 -2.93 4.86
CA THR A 64 -5.42 -4.15 5.13
C THR A 64 -3.95 -3.81 5.38
N GLY A 65 -3.37 -4.42 6.42
CA GLY A 65 -2.03 -4.10 6.93
C GLY A 65 -2.02 -3.04 8.03
N ILE A 66 -3.14 -2.33 8.25
CA ILE A 66 -3.29 -1.29 9.29
C ILE A 66 -4.46 -1.62 10.21
N ASP A 67 -5.69 -1.61 9.67
CA ASP A 67 -6.92 -1.87 10.44
C ASP A 67 -7.21 -3.37 10.58
N SER A 68 -6.71 -4.16 9.63
CA SER A 68 -6.86 -5.61 9.60
C SER A 68 -5.55 -6.27 9.20
N ILE A 69 -5.33 -7.48 9.70
CA ILE A 69 -4.13 -8.25 9.38
C ILE A 69 -4.17 -8.65 7.90
N GLY A 70 -3.07 -8.40 7.18
CA GLY A 70 -2.91 -8.81 5.79
C GLY A 70 -2.71 -10.32 5.61
N SER A 71 -2.62 -10.75 4.36
CA SER A 71 -2.23 -12.13 4.02
C SER A 71 -0.87 -12.51 4.63
N GLY A 72 -0.58 -13.81 4.76
CA GLY A 72 0.73 -14.28 5.25
C GLY A 72 1.91 -13.78 4.42
N TYR A 73 1.72 -13.53 3.12
CA TYR A 73 2.73 -12.92 2.24
C TYR A 73 3.05 -11.48 2.63
N SER A 74 2.07 -10.76 3.18
CA SER A 74 2.23 -9.36 3.61
C SER A 74 2.69 -9.19 5.05
N GLN A 75 3.07 -10.29 5.70
CA GLN A 75 3.62 -10.31 7.05
C GLN A 75 5.08 -10.77 7.07
N MET A 76 5.66 -11.10 5.91
CA MET A 76 7.07 -11.45 5.75
C MET A 76 7.90 -10.19 5.49
#